data_AF-A0A4Q3SSE2-F1
#
_entry.id   AF-A0A4Q3SSE2-F1
#
_cell.length_a   1.000
_cell.length_b   1.000
_cell.length_c   1.000
_cell.angle_alpha   90.00
_cell.angle_beta   90.00
_cell.angle_gamma   90.00
#
_symmetry.space_group_name_H-M   'P 1'
#
loop_
_entity.id
_entity.type
_entity.pdbx_description
1 polymer ?
#
loop_
_entity_poly.entity_id
_entity_poly.type
_entity_poly.pdbx_seq_one_letter_code
_entity_poly.pdbx_strand_id
1 'polypeptide(L)'
;EFLNLFQYTDDYVLRQTNQFLTFTMPVRKEVYKQNRLFPFFEGLIPEGWLLDIASKNWKLNPNDRMGLLLACCHECIGAVSVIPIETENE
;
A
#
# COMPACT_ATOMS: atom_id res chain seq x y z
N GLU A 1 8.75 -0.08 -18.54
CA GLU A 1 8.83 -0.14 -17.07
C GLU A 1 7.43 -0.02 -16.49
N PHE A 2 7.09 -0.83 -15.49
CA PHE A 2 5.80 -0.73 -14.81
C PHE A 2 5.90 0.34 -13.71
N LEU A 3 4.89 1.21 -13.61
CA LEU A 3 4.79 2.23 -12.58
C LEU A 3 3.76 1.83 -11.54
N ASN A 4 4.04 2.11 -10.27
CA ASN A 4 3.07 2.08 -9.20
C ASN A 4 2.27 3.39 -9.22
N LEU A 5 0.95 3.25 -9.21
CA LEU A 5 0.01 4.36 -9.24
C LEU A 5 -0.77 4.40 -7.93
N PHE A 6 -0.96 5.60 -7.41
CA PHE A 6 -1.86 5.84 -6.29
C PHE A 6 -2.70 7.08 -6.56
N GLN A 7 -3.99 7.00 -6.30
CA GLN A 7 -4.93 8.11 -6.49
C GLN A 7 -5.95 8.13 -5.36
N TYR A 8 -6.17 9.30 -4.79
CA TYR A 8 -7.31 9.54 -3.91
C TYR A 8 -8.59 9.57 -4.74
N THR A 9 -9.68 8.99 -4.23
CA THR A 9 -10.97 9.07 -4.92
C THR A 9 -11.47 10.52 -4.93
N ASP A 10 -12.28 10.87 -5.95
CA ASP A 10 -12.82 12.23 -6.06
C ASP A 10 -13.61 12.64 -4.80
N ASP A 11 -14.38 11.70 -4.21
CA ASP A 11 -15.11 11.96 -2.96
C ASP A 11 -14.17 12.27 -1.78
N TYR A 12 -13.04 11.54 -1.67
CA TYR A 12 -12.05 11.78 -0.64
C TYR A 12 -11.38 13.15 -0.80
N VAL A 13 -11.06 13.53 -2.04
CA VAL A 13 -10.50 14.85 -2.35
C VAL A 13 -11.45 15.98 -1.96
N LEU A 14 -12.76 15.80 -2.17
CA LEU A 14 -13.75 16.81 -1.85
C LEU A 14 -14.01 16.95 -0.34
N ARG A 15 -14.00 15.85 0.40
CA ARG A 15 -14.46 15.82 1.81
C ARG A 15 -13.32 15.84 2.82
N GLN A 16 -12.14 15.35 2.46
CA GLN A 16 -11.07 15.02 3.41
C GLN A 16 -9.71 15.63 3.02
N THR A 17 -9.71 16.85 2.48
CA THR A 17 -8.52 17.55 1.95
C THR A 17 -7.31 17.61 2.91
N ASN A 18 -7.53 17.60 4.22
CA ASN A 18 -6.46 17.67 5.23
C ASN A 18 -6.07 16.31 5.82
N GLN A 19 -6.71 15.21 5.41
CA GLN A 19 -6.44 13.86 5.92
C GLN A 19 -5.62 13.06 4.91
N PHE A 20 -4.39 13.49 4.67
CA PHE A 20 -3.49 12.76 3.78
C PHE A 20 -2.88 11.53 4.47
N LEU A 21 -2.55 10.49 3.70
CA LEU A 21 -1.88 9.29 4.20
C LEU A 21 -0.48 9.60 4.76
N THR A 22 0.27 10.44 4.05
CA THR A 22 1.61 10.88 4.45
C THR A 22 1.90 12.28 3.89
N PHE A 23 2.79 13.03 4.55
CA PHE A 23 3.15 14.39 4.14
C PHE A 23 3.73 14.47 2.71
N THR A 24 4.27 13.38 2.19
CA THR A 24 4.79 13.30 0.81
C THR A 24 3.71 12.96 -0.22
N MET A 25 2.51 12.60 0.23
CA MET A 25 1.35 12.28 -0.61
C MET A 25 0.10 13.02 -0.11
N PRO A 26 0.10 14.37 -0.12
CA PRO A 26 -1.07 15.17 0.26
C PRO A 26 -2.32 14.82 -0.57
N VAL A 27 -3.51 15.08 -0.03
CA VAL A 27 -4.76 14.81 -0.75
C VAL A 27 -4.85 15.73 -1.98
N ARG A 28 -4.91 15.12 -3.17
CA ARG A 28 -5.04 15.83 -4.45
C ARG A 28 -5.70 14.93 -5.50
N LYS A 29 -6.17 15.54 -6.58
CA LYS A 29 -6.83 14.85 -7.69
C LYS A 29 -5.84 14.08 -8.58
N GLU A 30 -4.62 14.60 -8.71
CA GLU A 30 -3.61 14.05 -9.61
C GLU A 30 -2.99 12.76 -9.06
N VAL A 31 -2.90 11.77 -9.96
CA VAL A 31 -2.28 10.47 -9.69
C VAL A 31 -0.81 10.64 -9.27
N TYR A 32 -0.43 9.96 -8.18
CA TYR A 32 0.95 9.75 -7.80
C TYR A 32 1.55 8.62 -8.63
N LYS A 33 2.79 8.78 -9.08
CA LYS A 33 3.50 7.80 -9.91
C LYS A 33 4.90 7.56 -9.34
N GLN A 34 5.28 6.30 -9.19
CA GLN A 34 6.62 5.88 -8.78
C GLN A 34 7.05 4.62 -9.52
N ASN A 35 8.35 4.43 -9.75
CA ASN A 35 8.90 3.20 -10.33
C ASN A 35 9.08 2.07 -9.30
N ARG A 36 8.84 2.37 -8.02
CA ARG A 36 8.87 1.46 -6.88
C ARG A 36 7.60 1.66 -6.05
N LEU A 37 7.37 0.77 -5.08
CA LEU A 37 6.29 0.95 -4.13
C LEU A 37 6.49 2.26 -3.37
N PHE A 38 5.41 3.00 -3.09
CA PHE A 38 5.55 4.27 -2.39
C PHE A 38 6.14 4.03 -0.98
N PRO A 39 7.07 4.90 -0.51
CA PRO A 39 7.70 4.72 0.80
C PRO A 39 6.72 4.56 1.96
N PHE A 40 5.55 5.20 1.88
CA PHE A 40 4.47 5.03 2.86
C PHE A 40 4.03 3.56 2.97
N PHE A 41 3.74 2.90 1.84
CA PHE A 41 3.32 1.50 1.83
C PHE A 41 4.47 0.57 2.16
N GLU A 42 5.71 0.87 1.74
CA GLU A 42 6.86 0.07 2.14
C GLU A 42 7.06 0.06 3.66
N GLY A 43 6.82 1.19 4.34
CA GLY A 43 6.90 1.29 5.79
C GLY A 43 5.77 0.58 6.56
N LEU A 44 4.73 0.09 5.89
CA LEU A 44 3.70 -0.77 6.51
C LEU A 44 4.11 -2.24 6.54
N ILE A 45 5.02 -2.65 5.65
CA ILE A 45 5.46 -4.03 5.51
C ILE A 45 6.35 -4.39 6.70
N PRO A 46 6.19 -5.59 7.30
CA PRO A 46 7.12 -6.09 8.31
C PRO A 46 8.59 -6.02 7.87
N GLU A 47 9.49 -5.82 8.83
CA GLU A 47 10.94 -5.78 8.59
C GLU A 47 11.69 -6.77 9.50
N GLY A 48 12.94 -7.05 9.14
CA GLY A 48 13.85 -7.90 9.91
C GLY A 48 13.24 -9.26 10.26
N TRP A 49 13.32 -9.62 11.54
CA TRP A 49 12.86 -10.92 12.03
C TRP A 49 11.36 -11.18 11.79
N LEU A 50 10.51 -10.14 11.85
CA LEU A 50 9.07 -10.30 11.61
C LEU A 50 8.78 -10.62 10.14
N LEU A 51 9.52 -9.99 9.23
CA LEU A 51 9.45 -10.30 7.80
C LEU A 51 9.86 -11.74 7.53
N ASP A 52 10.95 -12.20 8.16
CA ASP A 52 11.42 -13.58 8.01
C ASP A 52 10.35 -14.60 8.42
N ILE A 53 9.62 -14.34 9.51
CA ILE A 53 8.52 -15.20 9.97
C ILE A 53 7.37 -15.17 8.97
N ALA A 54 6.93 -13.98 8.56
CA ALA A 54 5.81 -13.83 7.62
C ALA A 54 6.10 -14.54 6.29
N SER A 55 7.30 -14.31 5.73
CA SER A 55 7.73 -14.94 4.48
C SER A 55 7.82 -16.46 4.57
N LYS A 56 8.34 -17.02 5.68
CA LYS A 56 8.45 -18.47 5.87
C LYS A 56 7.09 -19.14 6.09
N ASN A 57 6.27 -18.57 6.97
CA ASN A 57 5.00 -19.18 7.36
C ASN A 57 3.98 -19.16 6.22
N TRP A 58 3.97 -18.08 5.43
CA TRP A 58 3.00 -17.89 4.35
C TRP A 58 3.60 -18.14 2.95
N LYS A 59 4.84 -18.64 2.89
CA LYS A 59 5.58 -18.92 1.65
C LYS A 59 5.64 -17.72 0.70
N LEU A 60 5.70 -16.50 1.25
CA LEU A 60 5.77 -15.27 0.48
C LEU A 60 7.21 -15.02 0.03
N ASN A 61 7.37 -14.45 -1.17
CA ASN A 61 8.66 -14.00 -1.65
C ASN A 61 9.03 -12.67 -0.96
N PRO A 62 10.14 -12.59 -0.19
CA PRO A 62 10.52 -11.36 0.50
C PRO A 62 10.85 -10.19 -0.44
N ASN A 63 11.14 -10.47 -1.72
CA ASN A 63 11.34 -9.45 -2.75
C ASN A 63 10.03 -8.95 -3.39
N ASP A 64 8.91 -9.65 -3.17
CA ASP A 64 7.60 -9.23 -3.65
C ASP A 64 6.94 -8.27 -2.65
N ARG A 65 7.34 -7.00 -2.73
CA ARG A 65 6.86 -5.96 -1.81
C ARG A 65 5.34 -5.76 -1.89
N MET A 66 4.74 -5.89 -3.08
CA MET A 66 3.29 -5.77 -3.23
C MET A 66 2.56 -6.98 -2.63
N GLY A 67 3.04 -8.20 -2.89
CA GLY A 67 2.49 -9.40 -2.28
C GLY A 67 2.57 -9.40 -0.76
N LEU A 68 3.69 -8.92 -0.20
CA LEU A 68 3.85 -8.72 1.24
C LEU A 68 2.85 -7.70 1.80
N LEU A 69 2.69 -6.55 1.13
CA LEU A 69 1.74 -5.52 1.53
C LEU A 69 0.32 -6.08 1.60
N LEU A 70 -0.13 -6.78 0.55
CA LEU A 70 -1.49 -7.34 0.48
C LEU A 70 -1.70 -8.46 1.51
N ALA A 71 -0.69 -9.27 1.80
CA ALA A 71 -0.80 -10.36 2.76
C ALA A 71 -0.76 -9.87 4.22
N CYS A 72 0.01 -8.84 4.52
CA CYS A 72 0.27 -8.40 5.89
C CYS A 72 -0.55 -7.17 6.33
N CYS A 73 -1.07 -6.37 5.39
CA CYS A 73 -1.60 -5.04 5.70
C CYS A 73 -3.11 -4.88 5.50
N HIS A 74 -3.88 -5.98 5.58
CA HIS A 74 -5.33 -5.89 5.77
C HIS A 74 -5.65 -5.27 7.14
N GLU A 75 -5.01 -5.75 8.21
CA GLU A 75 -5.08 -5.18 9.57
C GLU A 75 -3.66 -4.81 10.04
N CYS A 76 -3.20 -3.62 9.65
CA CYS A 76 -1.88 -3.10 10.07
C CYS A 76 -1.98 -1.91 11.02
N ILE A 77 -0.83 -1.50 11.54
CA ILE A 77 -0.71 -0.32 12.39
C ILE A 77 -1.20 0.95 11.68
N GLY A 78 -1.94 1.79 12.39
CA GLY A 78 -2.50 3.04 11.88
C GLY A 78 -3.98 2.94 11.50
N ALA A 79 -4.46 3.91 10.72
CA ALA A 79 -5.87 4.01 10.30
C ALA A 79 -6.05 3.62 8.82
N VAL A 80 -5.25 2.67 8.34
CA VAL A 80 -5.20 2.28 6.92
C VAL A 80 -5.23 0.77 6.80
N SER A 81 -5.99 0.29 5.82
CA SER A 81 -6.02 -1.10 5.37
C SER A 81 -5.74 -1.14 3.88
N VAL A 82 -4.91 -2.09 3.46
CA VAL A 82 -4.65 -2.36 2.03
C VAL A 82 -5.31 -3.67 1.68
N ILE A 83 -6.33 -3.60 0.83
CA ILE A 83 -7.13 -4.75 0.42
C ILE A 83 -7.06 -4.92 -1.09
N PRO A 84 -6.98 -6.17 -1.59
CA PRO A 84 -7.11 -6.41 -3.02
C PRO A 84 -8.52 -6.02 -3.46
N ILE A 85 -8.62 -5.41 -4.64
CA ILE A 85 -9.90 -5.24 -5.31
C ILE A 85 -10.18 -6.56 -6.03
N GLU A 86 -11.21 -7.26 -5.58
CA GLU A 86 -11.72 -8.43 -6.31
C GLU A 86 -12.37 -7.92 -7.60
N THR A 87 -11.66 -8.05 -8.72
CA THR A 87 -12.28 -7.96 -10.04
C THR A 87 -12.94 -9.30 -10.32
N GLU A 88 -14.27 -9.33 -10.49
CA GLU A 88 -14.97 -10.49 -11.02
C GLU A 88 -14.33 -10.87 -12.39
N ASN A 89 -13.60 -11.98 -12.39
CA ASN A 89 -13.23 -12.84 -13.52
C ASN A 89 -12.59 -12.19 -14.76
N GLU A 90 -11.34 -12.60 -15.02
CA GLU A 90 -11.05 -13.25 -16.31
C GLU A 90 -10.94 -14.75 -16.09
#